data_AF-A0A9Q3JM99-F1
#
_entry.id   AF-A0A9Q3JM99-F1
#
_cell.length_a   1.000
_cell.length_b   1.000
_cell.length_c   1.000
_cell.angle_alpha   90.00
_cell.angle_beta   90.00
_cell.angle_gamma   90.00
#
_symmetry.space_group_name_H-M   'P 1'
#
loop_
_entity.id
_entity.type
_entity.pdbx_description
1 polymer ?
#
loop_
_entity_poly.entity_id
_entity_poly.type
_entity_poly.pdbx_seq_one_letter_code
_entity_poly.pdbx_strand_id
1 'polypeptide(L)'
;MYKGLTEALDGEGDIHGKKIVLPSTFSGGPRAMVQLYHDAMALVTALGRTSLFITITENPKWQEIQRCLLDDETASDRPDLISRIFNIKLQSLIRDLTKNKRFGMVKSYMYTVEFQKRGMPHAHIIVILHDQYVPWTLDAVDSLVTAEIPDRFSEPGLFKIVTSTMLHGPCTQTSRCWGRFGCKYGYPKSFVEQTSFRHDAYPAYHQRDGLTFETNGRTYTNKDVVPYPEYLSMKYECHLNVEIPYGIKELKYLYKYICKGEDRTCLNLEVNDETKELLDGRYIGPSEG
;
A
#
# COMPACT_ATOMS: atom_id res chain seq x y z
N MET A 1 26.19 -29.69 -10.73
CA MET A 1 25.66 -29.71 -9.37
C MET A 1 26.68 -30.49 -8.58
N TYR A 2 26.94 -30.19 -7.31
CA TYR A 2 27.60 -31.21 -6.49
C TYR A 2 26.66 -32.40 -6.43
N LYS A 3 27.14 -33.55 -6.93
CA LYS A 3 26.39 -34.81 -7.05
C LYS A 3 25.59 -35.16 -5.79
N GLY A 4 26.12 -34.82 -4.61
CA GLY A 4 25.47 -35.08 -3.33
C GLY A 4 24.23 -34.23 -2.99
N LEU A 5 24.02 -33.08 -3.65
CA LEU A 5 22.85 -32.22 -3.38
C LEU A 5 21.60 -32.69 -4.14
N THR A 6 21.81 -33.25 -5.34
CA THR A 6 20.78 -33.89 -6.16
C THR A 6 20.35 -35.23 -5.53
N GLU A 7 21.32 -36.03 -5.09
CA GLU A 7 21.08 -37.32 -4.40
C GLU A 7 20.32 -37.14 -3.08
N ALA A 8 20.53 -36.03 -2.35
CA ALA A 8 19.82 -35.73 -1.11
C ALA A 8 18.35 -35.28 -1.28
N LEU A 9 18.03 -34.61 -2.39
CA LEU A 9 16.66 -34.16 -2.68
C LEU A 9 15.78 -35.32 -3.18
N ASP A 10 16.38 -36.32 -3.82
CA ASP A 10 15.72 -37.57 -4.24
C ASP A 10 15.72 -38.65 -3.14
N GLY A 11 16.28 -38.35 -1.96
CA GLY A 11 16.23 -39.21 -0.78
C GLY A 11 17.28 -40.33 -0.71
N GLU A 12 18.30 -40.32 -1.58
CA GLU A 12 19.33 -41.36 -1.67
C GLU A 12 20.75 -40.90 -1.28
N GLY A 13 20.96 -39.64 -0.87
CA GLY A 13 22.28 -39.08 -0.51
C GLY A 13 22.37 -38.48 0.91
N ASP A 14 23.55 -38.63 1.52
CA ASP A 14 23.86 -38.04 2.84
C ASP A 14 24.15 -36.53 2.72
N ILE A 15 23.37 -35.71 3.43
CA ILE A 15 23.41 -34.24 3.31
C ILE A 15 24.65 -33.70 4.03
N HIS A 16 25.72 -33.38 3.29
CA HIS A 16 26.85 -32.63 3.83
C HIS A 16 26.58 -31.12 3.77
N GLY A 17 25.75 -30.68 4.72
CA GLY A 17 25.41 -29.29 4.99
C GLY A 17 24.43 -29.20 6.16
N LYS A 18 24.56 -28.21 7.03
CA LYS A 18 23.63 -28.03 8.15
C LYS A 18 22.42 -27.23 7.68
N LYS A 19 21.22 -27.83 7.71
CA LYS A 19 19.96 -27.10 7.55
C LYS A 19 19.80 -26.13 8.73
N ILE A 20 20.17 -24.87 8.52
CA ILE A 20 19.94 -23.80 9.51
C ILE A 20 18.59 -23.16 9.16
N VAL A 21 17.60 -23.38 10.01
CA VAL A 21 16.31 -22.71 9.85
C VAL A 21 16.30 -21.46 10.70
N LEU A 22 16.25 -20.29 10.05
CA LEU A 22 16.29 -19.00 10.73
C LEU A 22 15.10 -18.87 11.71
N PRO A 23 15.32 -18.33 12.92
CA PRO A 23 14.26 -18.09 13.90
C PRO A 23 13.34 -16.95 13.45
N SER A 24 12.16 -16.84 14.07
CA SER A 24 11.23 -15.72 13.85
C SER A 24 11.78 -14.37 14.31
N THR A 25 12.85 -14.35 15.10
CA THR A 25 13.58 -13.13 15.48
C THR A 25 14.41 -12.54 14.34
N PHE A 26 14.61 -13.27 13.24
CA PHE A 26 15.25 -12.75 12.03
C PHE A 26 14.23 -11.96 11.21
N SER A 27 14.25 -10.63 11.35
CA SER A 27 13.36 -9.71 10.63
C SER A 27 13.42 -9.92 9.11
N GLY A 28 12.25 -9.91 8.46
CA GLY A 28 12.11 -10.16 7.02
C GLY A 28 12.21 -11.65 6.62
N GLY A 29 12.55 -12.55 7.55
CA GLY A 29 12.55 -13.99 7.32
C GLY A 29 11.15 -14.60 7.17
N PRO A 30 11.00 -15.76 6.50
CA PRO A 30 9.70 -16.41 6.33
C PRO A 30 8.97 -16.66 7.66
N ARG A 31 9.70 -17.09 8.72
CA ARG A 31 9.11 -17.30 10.05
C ARG A 31 8.72 -16.01 10.76
N ALA A 32 9.47 -14.92 10.58
CA ALA A 32 9.09 -13.61 11.11
C ALA A 32 7.79 -13.12 10.46
N MET A 33 7.65 -13.27 9.14
CA MET A 33 6.43 -12.91 8.43
C MET A 33 5.22 -13.75 8.86
N VAL A 34 5.41 -15.06 9.06
CA VAL A 34 4.37 -15.95 9.61
C VAL A 34 3.98 -15.54 11.03
N GLN A 35 4.96 -15.19 11.89
CA GLN A 35 4.68 -14.70 13.24
C GLN A 35 3.88 -13.40 13.21
N LEU A 36 4.29 -12.42 12.41
CA LEU A 36 3.57 -11.15 12.23
C LEU A 36 2.12 -11.38 11.76
N TYR A 37 1.92 -12.34 10.86
CA TYR A 37 0.58 -12.73 10.44
C TYR A 37 -0.26 -13.29 11.59
N HIS A 38 0.31 -14.19 12.40
CA HIS A 38 -0.39 -14.74 13.57
C HIS A 38 -0.69 -13.67 14.62
N ASP A 39 0.26 -12.77 14.90
CA ASP A 39 0.08 -11.68 15.85
C ASP A 39 -1.03 -10.72 15.37
N ALA A 40 -1.04 -10.41 14.07
CA ALA A 40 -2.06 -9.57 13.49
C ALA A 40 -3.46 -10.21 13.55
N MET A 41 -3.56 -11.51 13.27
CA MET A 41 -4.81 -12.26 13.42
C MET A 41 -5.26 -12.30 14.88
N ALA A 42 -4.35 -12.47 15.84
CA ALA A 42 -4.65 -12.44 17.27
C ALA A 42 -5.19 -11.07 17.71
N LEU A 43 -4.61 -9.98 17.20
CA LEU A 43 -5.09 -8.61 17.45
C LEU A 43 -6.52 -8.40 16.95
N VAL A 44 -6.86 -8.90 15.77
CA VAL A 44 -8.25 -8.84 15.24
C VAL A 44 -9.20 -9.62 16.13
N THR A 45 -8.82 -10.84 16.51
CA THR A 45 -9.65 -11.68 17.38
C THR A 45 -9.90 -11.02 18.73
N ALA A 46 -8.89 -10.35 19.30
CA ALA A 46 -8.99 -9.73 20.62
C ALA A 46 -9.66 -8.35 20.60
N LEU A 47 -9.40 -7.52 19.59
CA LEU A 47 -9.79 -6.10 19.56
C LEU A 47 -10.96 -5.79 18.62
N GLY A 48 -11.35 -6.76 17.79
CA GLY A 48 -12.41 -6.63 16.81
C GLY A 48 -11.89 -6.44 15.38
N ARG A 49 -12.84 -6.27 14.46
CA ARG A 49 -12.54 -6.15 13.02
C ARG A 49 -11.80 -4.84 12.69
N THR A 50 -10.96 -4.88 11.67
CA THR A 50 -10.40 -3.70 11.01
C THR A 50 -11.51 -2.72 10.64
N SER A 51 -11.30 -1.46 10.99
CA SER A 51 -12.23 -0.37 10.73
C SER A 51 -11.83 0.44 9.49
N LEU A 52 -10.52 0.64 9.28
CA LEU A 52 -9.97 1.37 8.14
C LEU A 52 -8.76 0.63 7.59
N PHE A 53 -8.58 0.69 6.27
CA PHE A 53 -7.35 0.32 5.58
C PHE A 53 -6.83 1.52 4.80
N ILE A 54 -5.64 2.00 5.17
CA ILE A 54 -5.07 3.23 4.64
C ILE A 54 -3.82 2.88 3.85
N THR A 55 -3.69 3.41 2.65
CA THR A 55 -2.45 3.32 1.87
C THR A 55 -1.93 4.72 1.61
N ILE A 56 -0.71 5.00 2.04
CA ILE A 56 0.01 6.24 1.72
C ILE A 56 1.22 5.91 0.86
N THR A 57 1.38 6.65 -0.24
CA THR A 57 2.54 6.55 -1.12
C THR A 57 3.30 7.87 -1.10
N GLU A 58 4.62 7.79 -1.15
CA GLU A 58 5.49 8.95 -1.29
C GLU A 58 5.13 9.83 -2.49
N ASN A 59 5.37 11.14 -2.36
CA ASN A 59 5.23 12.09 -3.45
C ASN A 59 6.57 12.82 -3.69
N PRO A 60 7.26 12.56 -4.82
CA PRO A 60 8.55 13.19 -5.10
C PRO A 60 8.44 14.70 -5.26
N LYS A 61 7.23 15.24 -5.48
CA LYS A 61 6.95 16.67 -5.61
C LYS A 61 6.77 17.40 -4.28
N TRP A 62 6.90 16.72 -3.13
CA TRP A 62 6.89 17.40 -1.84
C TRP A 62 7.96 18.49 -1.80
N GLN A 63 7.58 19.67 -1.31
CA GLN A 63 8.48 20.82 -1.29
C GLN A 63 9.73 20.57 -0.45
N GLU A 64 9.60 19.77 0.61
CA GLU A 64 10.71 19.35 1.46
C GLU A 64 11.76 18.52 0.68
N ILE A 65 11.33 17.74 -0.32
CA ILE A 65 12.23 17.03 -1.23
C ILE A 65 12.83 18.01 -2.23
N GLN A 66 11.95 18.75 -2.93
CA GLN A 66 12.35 19.63 -4.04
C GLN A 66 13.35 20.72 -3.61
N ARG A 67 13.27 21.23 -2.38
CA ARG A 67 14.22 22.23 -1.84
C ARG A 67 15.61 21.67 -1.55
N CYS A 68 15.77 20.35 -1.49
CA CYS A 68 17.01 19.67 -1.16
C CYS A 68 17.68 19.01 -2.38
N LEU A 69 17.03 19.02 -3.54
CA LEU A 69 17.59 18.53 -4.80
C LEU A 69 18.45 19.63 -5.44
N LEU A 70 19.56 19.22 -6.05
CA LEU A 70 20.32 20.07 -6.96
C LEU A 70 19.61 20.20 -8.32
N ASP A 71 20.01 21.18 -9.14
CA ASP A 71 19.36 21.48 -10.42
C ASP A 71 19.37 20.28 -11.42
N ASP A 72 20.33 19.37 -11.28
CA ASP A 72 20.52 18.17 -12.09
C ASP A 72 20.08 16.87 -11.40
N GLU A 73 19.58 16.94 -10.16
CA GLU A 73 19.12 15.78 -9.41
C GLU A 73 17.60 15.55 -9.55
N THR A 74 17.20 14.29 -9.56
CA THR A 74 15.81 13.88 -9.36
C THR A 74 15.64 13.27 -7.98
N ALA A 75 14.39 13.17 -7.50
CA ALA A 75 14.10 12.52 -6.22
C ALA A 75 14.68 11.10 -6.15
N SER A 76 14.65 10.36 -7.27
CA SER A 76 15.19 8.99 -7.36
C SER A 76 16.70 8.90 -7.07
N ASP A 77 17.43 10.00 -7.26
CA ASP A 77 18.87 10.08 -7.01
C ASP A 77 19.19 10.30 -5.53
N ARG A 78 18.18 10.67 -4.71
CA ARG A 78 18.30 10.94 -3.26
C ARG A 78 17.38 10.04 -2.42
N PRO A 79 17.60 8.71 -2.43
CA PRO A 79 16.78 7.74 -1.70
C PRO A 79 16.81 7.94 -0.17
N ASP A 80 17.90 8.49 0.37
CA ASP A 80 18.04 8.89 1.77
C ASP A 80 17.01 9.96 2.16
N LEU A 81 16.88 10.98 1.31
CA LEU A 81 15.97 12.11 1.48
C LEU A 81 14.51 11.65 1.36
N ILE A 82 14.20 10.86 0.32
CA ILE A 82 12.89 10.24 0.12
C ILE A 82 12.46 9.48 1.38
N SER A 83 13.31 8.56 1.85
CA SER A 83 13.00 7.68 2.97
C SER A 83 12.78 8.46 4.26
N ARG A 84 13.62 9.48 4.51
CA ARG A 84 13.52 10.34 5.69
C ARG A 84 12.25 11.17 5.68
N ILE A 85 11.93 11.82 4.57
CA ILE A 85 10.73 12.66 4.46
C ILE A 85 9.46 11.81 4.51
N PHE A 86 9.45 10.67 3.80
CA PHE A 86 8.35 9.73 3.88
C PHE A 86 8.11 9.25 5.31
N ASN A 87 9.16 8.86 6.05
CA ASN A 87 9.02 8.45 7.45
C ASN A 87 8.45 9.59 8.32
N ILE A 88 8.90 10.84 8.14
CA ILE A 88 8.34 12.00 8.86
C ILE A 88 6.84 12.16 8.57
N LYS A 89 6.44 12.06 7.30
CA LYS A 89 5.03 12.17 6.88
C LYS A 89 4.20 10.99 7.42
N LEU A 90 4.73 9.77 7.38
CA LEU A 90 4.10 8.58 7.94
C LEU A 90 3.90 8.71 9.46
N GLN A 91 4.91 9.13 10.22
CA GLN A 91 4.77 9.37 11.66
C GLN A 91 3.78 10.49 11.96
N SER A 92 3.73 11.53 11.12
CA SER A 92 2.70 12.57 11.22
C SER A 92 1.30 12.00 10.99
N LEU A 93 1.13 11.11 10.00
CA LEU A 93 -0.14 10.44 9.73
C LEU A 93 -0.56 9.57 10.92
N ILE A 94 0.35 8.78 11.48
CA ILE A 94 0.07 7.97 12.68
C ILE A 94 -0.36 8.87 13.85
N ARG A 95 0.26 10.04 14.04
CA ARG A 95 -0.19 11.01 15.06
C ARG A 95 -1.58 11.56 14.76
N ASP A 96 -1.90 11.85 13.51
CA ASP A 96 -3.24 12.30 13.13
C ASP A 96 -4.32 11.26 13.41
N LEU A 97 -4.01 9.99 13.13
CA LEU A 97 -4.90 8.87 13.40
C LEU A 97 -5.09 8.66 14.91
N THR A 98 -4.01 8.64 15.67
CA THR A 98 -4.02 8.19 17.08
C THR A 98 -4.21 9.31 18.09
N LYS A 99 -3.46 10.41 17.97
CA LYS A 99 -3.45 11.52 18.95
C LYS A 99 -4.48 12.57 18.61
N ASN A 100 -4.57 12.94 17.34
CA ASN A 100 -5.53 13.94 16.87
C ASN A 100 -6.90 13.32 16.56
N LYS A 101 -7.01 11.98 16.60
CA LYS A 101 -8.26 11.22 16.48
C LYS A 101 -9.05 11.59 15.23
N ARG A 102 -8.37 11.75 14.09
CA ARG A 102 -9.00 12.27 12.87
C ARG A 102 -10.19 11.43 12.39
N PHE A 103 -10.14 10.12 12.63
CA PHE A 103 -11.23 9.18 12.36
C PHE A 103 -11.89 8.65 13.64
N GLY A 104 -11.67 9.31 14.78
CA GLY A 104 -12.09 8.84 16.10
C GLY A 104 -10.99 8.14 16.90
N MET A 105 -11.37 7.52 18.02
CA MET A 105 -10.41 6.89 18.93
C MET A 105 -9.91 5.55 18.37
N VAL A 106 -8.60 5.42 18.20
CA VAL A 106 -7.92 4.19 17.75
C VAL A 106 -7.71 3.24 18.93
N LYS A 107 -8.22 2.01 18.86
CA LYS A 107 -7.90 0.90 19.78
C LYS A 107 -6.51 0.35 19.49
N SER A 108 -6.23 0.08 18.22
CA SER A 108 -4.94 -0.45 17.75
C SER A 108 -4.72 -0.12 16.28
N TYR A 109 -3.47 -0.09 15.87
CA TYR A 109 -3.08 0.02 14.47
C TYR A 109 -1.83 -0.80 14.22
N MET A 110 -1.62 -1.20 12.97
CA MET A 110 -0.38 -1.80 12.51
C MET A 110 -0.12 -1.36 11.08
N TYR A 111 1.15 -1.32 10.69
CA TYR A 111 1.49 -0.98 9.32
C TYR A 111 2.74 -1.72 8.86
N THR A 112 2.85 -1.89 7.55
CA THR A 112 4.09 -2.26 6.88
C THR A 112 4.52 -1.12 5.95
N VAL A 113 5.82 -0.97 5.77
CA VAL A 113 6.40 -0.07 4.76
C VAL A 113 7.04 -0.96 3.70
N GLU A 114 6.67 -0.74 2.45
CA GLU A 114 7.17 -1.46 1.31
C GLU A 114 7.85 -0.47 0.36
N PHE A 115 9.01 -0.85 -0.17
CA PHE A 115 9.68 -0.11 -1.23
C PHE A 115 9.33 -0.78 -2.56
N GLN A 116 8.49 -0.13 -3.37
CA GLN A 116 8.18 -0.68 -4.70
C GLN A 116 9.46 -0.73 -5.54
N LYS A 117 9.49 -1.59 -6.58
CA LYS A 117 10.64 -1.80 -7.50
C LYS A 117 11.09 -0.58 -8.34
N ARG A 118 10.84 0.66 -7.88
CA ARG A 118 11.36 1.93 -8.40
C ARG A 118 11.59 2.98 -7.29
N GLY A 119 11.71 2.56 -6.03
CA GLY A 119 12.21 3.41 -4.94
C GLY A 119 11.19 4.29 -4.20
N MET A 120 9.94 4.39 -4.64
CA MET A 120 8.92 5.14 -3.87
C MET A 120 8.42 4.26 -2.72
N PRO A 121 8.66 4.65 -1.45
CA PRO A 121 8.09 3.95 -0.33
C PRO A 121 6.58 4.17 -0.28
N HIS A 122 5.86 3.12 0.08
CA HIS A 122 4.46 3.19 0.47
C HIS A 122 4.24 2.44 1.77
N ALA A 123 3.19 2.79 2.48
CA ALA A 123 2.79 2.11 3.69
C ALA A 123 1.34 1.67 3.61
N HIS A 124 1.10 0.45 4.07
CA HIS A 124 -0.24 -0.10 4.28
C HIS A 124 -0.51 -0.11 5.77
N ILE A 125 -1.58 0.57 6.20
CA ILE A 125 -1.92 0.78 7.60
C ILE A 125 -3.32 0.19 7.84
N ILE A 126 -3.40 -0.71 8.81
CA ILE A 126 -4.67 -1.20 9.35
C ILE A 126 -4.97 -0.45 10.64
N VAL A 127 -6.20 0.02 10.77
CA VAL A 127 -6.68 0.70 11.98
C VAL A 127 -7.91 0.00 12.53
N ILE A 128 -7.92 -0.27 13.84
CA ILE A 128 -9.06 -0.73 14.61
C ILE A 128 -9.51 0.43 15.49
N LEU A 129 -10.73 0.94 15.26
CA LEU A 129 -11.33 2.03 16.02
C LEU A 129 -12.13 1.47 17.21
N HIS A 130 -12.37 2.32 18.21
CA HIS A 130 -13.39 2.05 19.21
C HIS A 130 -14.77 1.97 18.55
N ASP A 131 -15.64 1.09 19.06
CA ASP A 131 -16.86 0.67 18.35
C ASP A 131 -17.81 1.84 18.04
N GLN A 132 -17.83 2.85 18.92
CA GLN A 132 -18.60 4.09 18.76
C GLN A 132 -18.11 5.01 17.63
N TYR A 133 -16.90 4.80 17.10
CA TYR A 133 -16.32 5.57 16.00
C TYR A 133 -16.24 4.78 14.69
N VAL A 134 -16.62 3.50 14.70
CA VAL A 134 -16.64 2.72 13.47
C VAL A 134 -17.78 3.25 12.58
N PRO A 135 -17.52 3.60 11.30
CA PRO A 135 -18.53 4.16 10.41
C PRO A 135 -19.48 3.06 9.91
N TRP A 136 -20.56 2.82 10.64
CA TRP A 136 -21.57 1.78 10.34
C TRP A 136 -22.68 2.22 9.39
N THR A 137 -22.83 3.53 9.17
CA THR A 137 -23.84 4.10 8.26
C THR A 137 -23.18 4.65 7.01
N LEU A 138 -23.96 4.74 5.93
CA LEU A 138 -23.51 5.30 4.66
C LEU A 138 -23.09 6.77 4.84
N ASP A 139 -23.89 7.56 5.57
CA ASP A 139 -23.55 8.95 5.90
C ASP A 139 -22.24 9.06 6.69
N ALA A 140 -21.97 8.12 7.62
CA ALA A 140 -20.71 8.10 8.35
C ALA A 140 -19.53 7.76 7.42
N VAL A 141 -19.71 6.83 6.47
CA VAL A 141 -18.70 6.52 5.45
C VAL A 141 -18.42 7.75 4.59
N ASP A 142 -19.46 8.38 4.06
CA ASP A 142 -19.37 9.53 3.15
C ASP A 142 -18.82 10.78 3.85
N SER A 143 -18.99 10.90 5.17
CA SER A 143 -18.36 11.96 5.97
C SER A 143 -16.85 11.82 6.12
N LEU A 144 -16.30 10.61 5.88
CA LEU A 144 -14.89 10.32 6.07
C LEU A 144 -14.13 10.20 4.75
N VAL A 145 -14.77 9.64 3.72
CA VAL A 145 -14.14 9.27 2.45
C VAL A 145 -15.07 9.67 1.30
N THR A 146 -14.49 10.31 0.30
CA THR A 146 -15.14 10.59 -0.98
C THR A 146 -14.34 9.93 -2.11
N ALA A 147 -15.00 9.68 -3.24
CA ALA A 147 -14.36 9.21 -4.46
C ALA A 147 -14.81 10.03 -5.67
N GLU A 148 -15.03 11.34 -5.48
CA GLU A 148 -15.39 12.30 -6.53
C GLU A 148 -14.26 13.31 -6.78
N ILE A 149 -14.19 13.83 -8.01
CA ILE A 149 -13.36 14.98 -8.37
C ILE A 149 -13.99 16.23 -7.71
N PRO A 150 -13.24 16.98 -6.89
CA PRO A 150 -13.73 18.21 -6.28
C PRO A 150 -14.11 19.26 -7.32
N ASP A 151 -14.95 20.21 -6.97
CA ASP A 151 -15.23 21.33 -7.87
C ASP A 151 -14.02 22.28 -7.96
N ARG A 152 -13.64 22.61 -9.20
CA ARG A 152 -12.45 23.41 -9.48
C ARG A 152 -12.56 24.87 -9.04
N PHE A 153 -13.76 25.38 -8.81
CA PHE A 153 -14.03 26.76 -8.44
C PHE A 153 -14.27 26.92 -6.95
N SER A 154 -15.06 26.04 -6.32
CA SER A 154 -15.29 26.08 -4.88
C SER A 154 -14.12 25.52 -4.07
N GLU A 155 -13.42 24.51 -4.61
CA GLU A 155 -12.35 23.78 -3.90
C GLU A 155 -11.07 23.65 -4.74
N PRO A 156 -10.49 24.76 -5.22
CA PRO A 156 -9.37 24.73 -6.17
C PRO A 156 -8.13 24.00 -5.65
N GLY A 157 -7.86 24.08 -4.33
CA GLY A 157 -6.75 23.39 -3.69
C GLY A 157 -6.92 21.87 -3.69
N LEU A 158 -8.08 21.40 -3.25
CA LEU A 158 -8.39 19.96 -3.23
C LEU A 158 -8.47 19.41 -4.65
N PHE A 159 -9.10 20.14 -5.57
CA PHE A 159 -9.14 19.79 -7.00
C PHE A 159 -7.75 19.54 -7.56
N LYS A 160 -6.80 20.46 -7.32
CA LYS A 160 -5.41 20.32 -7.78
C LYS A 160 -4.73 19.07 -7.20
N ILE A 161 -4.95 18.78 -5.93
CA ILE A 161 -4.34 17.62 -5.26
C ILE A 161 -4.96 16.32 -5.79
N VAL A 162 -6.28 16.22 -5.82
CA VAL A 162 -7.00 15.01 -6.23
C VAL A 162 -6.70 14.68 -7.70
N THR A 163 -6.75 15.66 -8.58
CA THR A 163 -6.44 15.46 -10.01
C THR A 163 -4.98 15.10 -10.29
N SER A 164 -4.07 15.36 -9.34
CA SER A 164 -2.65 15.01 -9.50
C SER A 164 -2.22 13.76 -8.73
N THR A 165 -2.99 13.30 -7.73
CA THR A 165 -2.57 12.24 -6.81
C THR A 165 -3.57 11.10 -6.62
N MET A 166 -4.85 11.30 -6.93
CA MET A 166 -5.91 10.32 -6.64
C MET A 166 -6.61 9.79 -7.88
N LEU A 167 -6.14 10.10 -9.09
CA LEU A 167 -6.68 9.53 -10.32
C LEU A 167 -5.97 8.22 -10.66
N HIS A 168 -6.74 7.16 -10.81
CA HIS A 168 -6.27 5.88 -11.28
C HIS A 168 -6.26 5.84 -12.81
N GLY A 169 -5.13 5.42 -13.37
CA GLY A 169 -5.01 5.10 -14.79
C GLY A 169 -4.18 6.09 -15.62
N PRO A 170 -4.13 5.87 -16.94
CA PRO A 170 -4.95 4.92 -17.70
C PRO A 170 -4.64 3.45 -17.39
N CYS A 171 -5.69 2.62 -17.39
CA CYS A 171 -5.56 1.18 -17.35
C CYS A 171 -5.39 0.66 -18.78
N THR A 172 -4.16 0.44 -19.23
CA THR A 172 -3.88 -0.22 -20.50
C THR A 172 -3.21 -1.57 -20.25
N GLN A 173 -3.11 -2.42 -21.27
CA GLN A 173 -2.43 -3.72 -21.15
C GLN A 173 -0.98 -3.65 -20.65
N THR A 174 -0.35 -2.48 -20.79
CA THR A 174 1.02 -2.19 -20.33
C THR A 174 1.08 -1.60 -18.92
N SER A 175 -0.05 -1.18 -18.34
CA SER A 175 -0.11 -0.65 -16.98
C SER A 175 0.14 -1.75 -15.95
N ARG A 176 0.88 -1.45 -14.86
CA ARG A 176 1.12 -2.43 -13.77
C ARG A 176 -0.17 -2.96 -13.13
N CYS A 177 -1.21 -2.12 -13.13
CA CYS A 177 -2.53 -2.48 -12.63
C CYS A 177 -3.27 -3.47 -13.54
N TRP A 178 -2.86 -3.65 -14.80
CA TRP A 178 -3.53 -4.55 -15.72
C TRP A 178 -3.22 -6.01 -15.40
N GLY A 179 -4.28 -6.79 -15.27
CA GLY A 179 -4.26 -8.24 -15.12
C GLY A 179 -4.89 -8.91 -16.33
N ARG A 180 -5.09 -10.23 -16.23
CA ARG A 180 -5.60 -11.06 -17.34
C ARG A 180 -6.95 -10.58 -17.90
N PHE A 181 -7.82 -10.02 -17.05
CA PHE A 181 -9.20 -9.64 -17.39
C PHE A 181 -9.46 -8.13 -17.30
N GLY A 182 -8.42 -7.30 -17.28
CA GLY A 182 -8.53 -5.85 -17.08
C GLY A 182 -7.82 -5.38 -15.82
N CYS A 183 -8.15 -4.18 -15.34
CA CYS A 183 -7.53 -3.62 -14.13
C CYS A 183 -7.80 -4.52 -12.90
N LYS A 184 -6.74 -4.93 -12.20
CA LYS A 184 -6.79 -5.74 -10.97
C LYS A 184 -7.59 -5.07 -9.85
N TYR A 185 -7.68 -3.74 -9.88
CA TYR A 185 -8.41 -2.93 -8.90
C TYR A 185 -9.82 -2.56 -9.39
N GLY A 186 -10.22 -3.01 -10.58
CA GLY A 186 -11.55 -2.79 -11.15
C GLY A 186 -11.81 -1.37 -11.66
N TYR A 187 -10.78 -0.67 -12.11
CA TYR A 187 -10.93 0.65 -12.74
C TYR A 187 -11.08 0.55 -14.28
N PRO A 188 -11.85 1.46 -14.91
CA PRO A 188 -12.70 2.47 -14.25
C PRO A 188 -13.86 1.82 -13.48
N LYS A 189 -14.27 2.42 -12.36
CA LYS A 189 -15.40 1.96 -11.54
C LYS A 189 -16.73 2.22 -12.25
N SER A 190 -17.81 1.66 -11.73
CA SER A 190 -19.17 2.02 -12.16
C SER A 190 -19.65 3.26 -11.41
N PHE A 191 -20.47 4.09 -12.05
CA PHE A 191 -21.14 5.18 -11.34
C PHE A 191 -22.13 4.62 -10.30
N VAL A 192 -22.23 5.32 -9.18
CA VAL A 192 -23.02 4.91 -8.02
C VAL A 192 -23.64 6.17 -7.41
N GLU A 193 -24.97 6.29 -7.46
CA GLU A 193 -25.72 7.46 -6.95
C GLU A 193 -25.75 7.56 -5.42
N GLN A 194 -25.54 6.47 -4.69
CA GLN A 194 -25.45 6.46 -3.23
C GLN A 194 -24.50 5.36 -2.78
N THR A 195 -23.68 5.66 -1.78
CA THR A 195 -22.77 4.66 -1.21
C THR A 195 -23.55 3.42 -0.80
N SER A 196 -23.01 2.24 -1.07
CA SER A 196 -23.65 0.97 -0.71
C SER A 196 -22.65 -0.05 -0.21
N PHE A 197 -23.02 -0.77 0.84
CA PHE A 197 -22.23 -1.91 1.32
C PHE A 197 -22.36 -3.07 0.34
N ARG A 198 -21.23 -3.65 -0.05
CA ARG A 198 -21.18 -4.86 -0.86
C ARG A 198 -20.78 -6.03 0.03
N HIS A 199 -21.41 -7.18 -0.17
CA HIS A 199 -21.07 -8.41 0.56
C HIS A 199 -19.68 -8.89 0.12
N ASP A 200 -18.76 -9.06 1.08
CA ASP A 200 -17.37 -9.47 0.81
C ASP A 200 -16.67 -8.57 -0.24
N ALA A 201 -16.85 -7.25 -0.12
CA ALA A 201 -16.05 -6.27 -0.86
C ALA A 201 -15.97 -4.93 -0.11
N TYR A 202 -15.10 -4.03 -0.58
CA TYR A 202 -15.16 -2.63 -0.18
C TYR A 202 -16.51 -2.00 -0.58
N PRO A 203 -16.99 -0.99 0.17
CA PRO A 203 -18.15 -0.21 -0.21
C PRO A 203 -18.03 0.29 -1.65
N ALA A 204 -19.14 0.26 -2.37
CA ALA A 204 -19.26 1.06 -3.58
C ALA A 204 -19.53 2.49 -3.12
N TYR A 205 -18.50 3.34 -3.15
CA TYR A 205 -18.62 4.75 -2.79
C TYR A 205 -19.49 5.50 -3.79
N HIS A 206 -20.12 6.56 -3.29
CA HIS A 206 -20.82 7.55 -4.08
C HIS A 206 -19.89 8.14 -5.14
N GLN A 207 -20.23 7.90 -6.41
CA GLN A 207 -19.48 8.34 -7.60
C GLN A 207 -20.49 8.71 -8.68
N ARG A 208 -20.96 9.96 -8.69
CA ARG A 208 -21.94 10.42 -9.68
C ARG A 208 -21.28 10.66 -11.03
N ASP A 209 -22.09 10.55 -12.08
CA ASP A 209 -21.71 11.13 -13.36
C ASP A 209 -21.78 12.66 -13.26
N GLY A 210 -20.84 13.37 -13.90
CA GLY A 210 -20.76 14.82 -13.75
C GLY A 210 -19.39 15.37 -14.10
N LEU A 211 -18.66 15.84 -13.09
CA LEU A 211 -17.39 16.55 -13.28
C LEU A 211 -16.36 15.68 -14.00
N THR A 212 -15.67 16.30 -14.95
CA THR A 212 -14.59 15.68 -15.71
C THR A 212 -13.31 16.51 -15.59
N PHE A 213 -12.18 15.84 -15.74
CA PHE A 213 -10.86 16.48 -15.76
C PHE A 213 -10.08 16.03 -16.98
N GLU A 214 -9.57 16.99 -17.75
CA GLU A 214 -8.77 16.70 -18.94
C GLU A 214 -7.29 16.99 -18.70
N THR A 215 -6.45 16.01 -18.98
CA THR A 215 -4.99 16.15 -18.94
C THR A 215 -4.33 15.21 -19.94
N ASN A 216 -3.25 15.66 -20.58
CA ASN A 216 -2.49 14.87 -21.55
C ASN A 216 -3.36 14.20 -22.64
N GLY A 217 -4.38 14.92 -23.12
CA GLY A 217 -5.33 14.43 -24.13
C GLY A 217 -6.27 13.32 -23.65
N ARG A 218 -6.49 13.19 -22.33
CA ARG A 218 -7.40 12.21 -21.73
C ARG A 218 -8.40 12.88 -20.80
N THR A 219 -9.63 12.38 -20.84
CA THR A 219 -10.71 12.77 -19.94
C THR A 219 -10.83 11.75 -18.82
N TYR A 220 -10.72 12.22 -17.58
CA TYR A 220 -10.96 11.48 -16.36
C TYR A 220 -12.33 11.84 -15.80
N THR A 221 -12.98 10.88 -15.17
CA THR A 221 -14.29 11.03 -14.52
C THR A 221 -14.20 10.55 -13.07
N ASN A 222 -15.29 10.67 -12.31
CA ASN A 222 -15.37 10.10 -10.96
C ASN A 222 -15.11 8.59 -10.91
N LYS A 223 -15.30 7.86 -12.03
CA LYS A 223 -14.97 6.42 -12.12
C LYS A 223 -13.49 6.11 -11.93
N ASP A 224 -12.64 7.10 -12.16
CA ASP A 224 -11.19 6.96 -12.10
C ASP A 224 -10.63 7.39 -10.74
N VAL A 225 -11.45 7.96 -9.86
CA VAL A 225 -10.99 8.49 -8.58
C VAL A 225 -10.84 7.37 -7.55
N VAL A 226 -9.67 7.35 -6.92
CA VAL A 226 -9.36 6.50 -5.76
C VAL A 226 -10.00 7.10 -4.51
N PRO A 227 -10.67 6.33 -3.64
CA PRO A 227 -11.30 6.86 -2.43
C PRO A 227 -10.29 7.60 -1.53
N TYR A 228 -10.60 8.82 -1.13
CA TYR A 228 -9.70 9.64 -0.33
C TYR A 228 -10.43 10.44 0.76
N PRO A 229 -9.77 10.68 1.91
CA PRO A 229 -10.23 11.59 2.95
C PRO A 229 -9.72 13.02 2.66
N GLU A 230 -10.63 13.95 2.36
CA GLU A 230 -10.31 15.31 1.90
C GLU A 230 -9.22 16.01 2.75
N TYR A 231 -9.37 16.00 4.07
CA TYR A 231 -8.42 16.65 4.98
C TYR A 231 -7.01 16.05 4.93
N LEU A 232 -6.87 14.72 4.89
CA LEU A 232 -5.54 14.12 4.84
C LEU A 232 -4.93 14.30 3.45
N SER A 233 -5.74 14.26 2.38
CA SER A 233 -5.28 14.62 1.04
C SER A 233 -4.70 16.03 0.99
N MET A 234 -5.41 17.01 1.57
CA MET A 234 -4.94 18.39 1.68
C MET A 234 -3.66 18.52 2.50
N LYS A 235 -3.55 17.78 3.61
CA LYS A 235 -2.41 17.88 4.52
C LYS A 235 -1.15 17.20 4.00
N TYR A 236 -1.29 16.05 3.34
CA TYR A 236 -0.17 15.23 2.91
C TYR A 236 0.19 15.41 1.44
N GLU A 237 -0.71 15.97 0.62
CA GLU A 237 -0.46 16.29 -0.79
C GLU A 237 0.16 15.10 -1.54
N CYS A 238 -0.32 13.88 -1.31
CA CYS A 238 0.21 12.66 -1.90
C CYS A 238 -0.93 11.66 -2.19
N HIS A 239 -0.61 10.56 -2.87
CA HIS A 239 -1.58 9.48 -3.02
C HIS A 239 -1.85 8.85 -1.65
N LEU A 240 -3.08 9.01 -1.16
CA LEU A 240 -3.55 8.57 0.16
C LEU A 240 -4.96 7.99 0.02
N ASN A 241 -5.01 6.67 -0.11
CA ASN A 241 -6.27 5.92 -0.20
C ASN A 241 -6.75 5.53 1.20
N VAL A 242 -8.04 5.70 1.49
CA VAL A 242 -8.67 5.13 2.68
C VAL A 242 -9.86 4.28 2.25
N GLU A 243 -9.79 3.01 2.61
CA GLU A 243 -10.84 2.03 2.39
C GLU A 243 -11.49 1.64 3.72
N ILE A 244 -12.81 1.48 3.73
CA ILE A 244 -13.58 1.06 4.90
C ILE A 244 -14.05 -0.39 4.67
N PRO A 245 -13.31 -1.41 5.13
CA PRO A 245 -13.65 -2.80 4.82
C PRO A 245 -14.99 -3.22 5.45
N TYR A 246 -15.83 -3.88 4.64
CA TYR A 246 -17.11 -4.43 5.07
C TYR A 246 -17.21 -5.93 4.74
N GLY A 247 -16.73 -6.78 5.64
CA GLY A 247 -16.71 -8.23 5.47
C GLY A 247 -15.51 -8.88 6.15
N ILE A 248 -15.49 -10.23 6.26
CA ILE A 248 -14.43 -11.00 6.92
C ILE A 248 -13.31 -11.40 5.94
N LYS A 249 -13.62 -11.54 4.64
CA LYS A 249 -12.67 -11.97 3.62
C LYS A 249 -11.62 -10.90 3.31
N GLU A 250 -11.99 -9.63 3.38
CA GLU A 250 -11.09 -8.49 3.19
C GLU A 250 -10.00 -8.50 4.26
N LEU A 251 -10.35 -8.78 5.53
CA LEU A 251 -9.35 -8.85 6.60
C LEU A 251 -8.28 -9.90 6.28
N LYS A 252 -8.67 -11.12 5.90
CA LYS A 252 -7.69 -12.17 5.56
C LYS A 252 -6.76 -11.75 4.43
N TYR A 253 -7.29 -11.03 3.44
CA TYR A 253 -6.49 -10.49 2.35
C TYR A 253 -5.56 -9.38 2.85
N LEU A 254 -6.06 -8.38 3.57
CA LEU A 254 -5.30 -7.27 4.13
C LEU A 254 -4.11 -7.73 4.99
N TYR A 255 -4.32 -8.72 5.86
CA TYR A 255 -3.25 -9.26 6.70
C TYR A 255 -2.23 -10.08 5.91
N LYS A 256 -2.66 -10.79 4.86
CA LYS A 256 -1.72 -11.44 3.95
C LYS A 256 -0.81 -10.43 3.26
N TYR A 257 -1.31 -9.24 2.93
CA TYR A 257 -0.52 -8.18 2.28
C TYR A 257 0.43 -7.49 3.24
N ILE A 258 -0.04 -7.07 4.42
CA ILE A 258 0.83 -6.45 5.44
C ILE A 258 1.93 -7.41 5.91
N CYS A 259 1.62 -8.70 5.94
CA CYS A 259 2.56 -9.74 6.37
C CYS A 259 3.19 -10.48 5.19
N LYS A 260 3.12 -9.95 3.96
CA LYS A 260 3.87 -10.47 2.82
C LYS A 260 5.29 -9.92 2.90
N GLY A 261 6.29 -10.80 2.88
CA GLY A 261 7.68 -10.37 2.82
C GLY A 261 7.99 -9.61 1.53
N GLU A 262 9.10 -8.87 1.53
CA GLU A 262 9.59 -8.07 0.39
C GLU A 262 9.68 -8.88 -0.92
N ASP A 263 9.52 -8.18 -2.06
CA ASP A 263 9.67 -8.77 -3.39
C ASP A 263 11.10 -9.32 -3.58
N ARG A 264 11.22 -10.64 -3.72
CA ARG A 264 12.48 -11.32 -4.01
C ARG A 264 12.68 -11.42 -5.52
N THR A 265 13.90 -11.16 -6.00
CA THR A 265 14.32 -11.48 -7.37
C THR A 265 15.40 -12.55 -7.29
N CYS A 266 15.29 -13.57 -8.13
CA CYS A 266 16.36 -14.55 -8.32
C CYS A 266 17.20 -14.11 -9.53
N LEU A 267 18.51 -13.92 -9.36
CA LEU A 267 19.44 -13.62 -10.44
C LEU A 267 20.11 -14.92 -10.87
N ASN A 268 19.95 -15.29 -12.14
CA ASN A 268 20.72 -16.38 -12.74
C ASN A 268 21.96 -15.78 -13.41
N LEU A 269 23.15 -16.12 -12.92
CA LEU A 269 24.42 -15.78 -13.56
C LEU A 269 24.86 -16.99 -14.39
N GLU A 270 24.88 -16.85 -15.72
CA GLU A 270 25.39 -17.89 -16.61
C GLU A 270 26.93 -17.94 -16.58
N VAL A 271 27.49 -18.56 -15.54
CA VAL A 271 28.85 -19.13 -15.57
C VAL A 271 28.82 -20.43 -14.76
N ASN A 272 29.18 -21.54 -15.42
CA ASN A 272 29.13 -22.94 -14.94
C ASN A 272 29.87 -23.20 -13.61
N ASP A 273 29.26 -22.84 -12.49
CA ASP A 273 29.71 -23.23 -11.14
C ASP A 273 28.51 -23.27 -10.16
N GLU A 274 27.98 -24.48 -9.93
CA GLU A 274 26.84 -24.75 -9.03
C GLU A 274 27.16 -24.58 -7.53
N THR A 275 28.39 -24.21 -7.13
CA THR A 275 28.69 -23.85 -5.74
C THR A 275 28.30 -22.41 -5.38
N LYS A 276 27.79 -21.63 -6.35
CA LYS A 276 27.28 -20.25 -6.16
C LYS A 276 25.76 -20.15 -6.26
N GLU A 277 25.04 -21.24 -6.00
CA GLU A 277 23.59 -21.36 -6.25
C GLU A 277 22.65 -20.90 -5.12
N LEU A 278 23.13 -20.25 -4.06
CA LEU A 278 22.20 -19.63 -3.10
C LEU A 278 22.79 -18.42 -2.39
N LEU A 279 22.89 -17.31 -3.12
CA LEU A 279 22.79 -16.00 -2.49
C LEU A 279 21.31 -15.60 -2.57
N ASP A 280 20.56 -15.83 -1.49
CA ASP A 280 19.24 -15.23 -1.27
C ASP A 280 19.50 -13.72 -1.08
N GLY A 281 19.76 -13.04 -2.18
CA GLY A 281 20.10 -11.63 -2.24
C GLY A 281 18.86 -10.82 -1.94
N ARG A 282 18.77 -10.32 -0.71
CA ARG A 282 17.86 -9.21 -0.38
C ARG A 282 18.27 -8.02 -1.24
N TYR A 283 17.31 -7.37 -1.88
CA TYR A 283 17.56 -6.06 -2.47
C TYR A 283 17.74 -5.07 -1.32
N ILE A 284 18.97 -4.90 -0.84
CA ILE A 284 19.34 -3.73 -0.03
C ILE A 284 19.42 -2.58 -1.03
N GLY A 285 18.27 -1.95 -1.27
CA GLY A 285 18.26 -0.66 -1.95
C GLY A 285 19.04 0.36 -1.13
N PRO A 286 19.53 1.45 -1.74
CA PRO A 286 20.35 2.47 -1.07
C PRO A 286 19.68 3.16 0.14
N SER A 287 18.44 2.83 0.49
CA SER A 287 17.70 3.33 1.65
C SER A 287 17.80 2.46 2.93
N GLU A 288 18.54 1.35 2.90
CA GLU A 288 18.83 0.52 4.09
C GLU A 288 20.30 0.62 4.58
N GLY A 289 20.99 1.71 4.23
CA GLY A 289 22.30 2.09 4.78
C GLY A 289 22.21 3.02 5.98
#